data_AF-A0A5E4CTW0-F1
#
_entry.id   AF-A0A5E4CTW0-F1
#
_cell.length_a   1.000
_cell.length_b   1.000
_cell.length_c   1.000
_cell.angle_alpha   90.00
_cell.angle_beta   90.00
_cell.angle_gamma   90.00
#
_symmetry.space_group_name_H-M   'P 1'
#
loop_
_entity.id
_entity.type
_entity.pdbx_description
1 polymer ?
#
loop_
_entity_poly.entity_id
_entity_poly.type
_entity_poly.pdbx_seq_one_letter_code
_entity_poly.pdbx_strand_id
1 'polypeptide(L)'
;TECANFIRVLQPYNKTHIYVCGTGAFHPVCGYIDLGAYKEEVIFKLDPHNLESGRLKCPFDPQQPFASVMTDEYLYSGTASDFLGKDTAFTRSLGPTHDHHYIRTDISEHYWLNGAKFIGTFPIPDTYNPDDDKIYFFFRESSQESSTSDKTILSRVGRVFFKVYDSLVSADLKTLNDVGGQRSLINKWTTFLKARLICSIPGSDGADTYFDELQDIYLLPTRDERNPVVYGVFTTTSSIFKGSAVCVYSMADIRAVFNGPYAHKESADHRWVQYDGRIPYPRPGT
;
A
#
# COMPACT_ATOMS: atom_id res chain seq x y z
N THR A 1 -3.83 9.48 -27.15
CA THR A 1 -2.55 10.16 -26.86
C THR A 1 -1.78 9.43 -25.76
N GLU A 2 -1.78 8.10 -25.76
CA GLU A 2 -1.27 7.29 -24.63
C GLU A 2 0.20 6.85 -24.78
N CYS A 3 0.75 6.94 -26.00
CA CYS A 3 2.14 6.57 -26.30
C CYS A 3 3.15 7.67 -25.89
N ALA A 4 3.10 8.09 -24.64
CA ALA A 4 4.04 9.04 -24.04
C ALA A 4 4.53 8.53 -22.68
N ASN A 5 5.57 9.17 -22.16
CA ASN A 5 6.05 8.89 -20.82
C ASN A 5 5.38 9.84 -19.81
N PHE A 6 4.34 9.36 -19.13
CA PHE A 6 3.68 10.10 -18.07
C PHE A 6 4.38 9.80 -16.75
N ILE A 7 4.96 10.82 -16.12
CA ILE A 7 5.60 10.65 -14.80
C ILE A 7 4.53 10.35 -13.76
N ARG A 8 4.74 9.29 -12.98
CA ARG A 8 3.81 8.82 -11.93
C ARG A 8 4.48 8.76 -10.58
N VAL A 9 5.74 8.33 -10.52
CA VAL A 9 6.51 8.32 -9.26
C VAL A 9 7.50 9.46 -9.28
N LEU A 10 7.50 10.24 -8.22
CA LEU A 10 8.50 11.27 -7.94
C LEU A 10 8.71 11.30 -6.44
N GLN A 11 9.79 10.68 -5.96
CA GLN A 11 10.03 10.48 -4.53
C GLN A 11 11.47 10.87 -4.17
N PRO A 12 11.70 11.52 -3.01
CA PRO A 12 13.06 11.79 -2.54
C PRO A 12 13.77 10.45 -2.28
N TYR A 13 14.92 10.23 -2.92
CA TYR A 13 15.70 9.00 -2.74
C TYR A 13 16.74 9.17 -1.64
N ASN A 14 17.57 10.20 -1.78
CA ASN A 14 18.56 10.59 -0.78
C ASN A 14 18.72 12.12 -0.78
N LYS A 15 19.76 12.64 -0.12
CA LYS A 15 19.99 14.09 0.00
C LYS A 15 20.26 14.79 -1.34
N THR A 16 20.68 14.06 -2.36
CA THR A 16 21.13 14.62 -3.66
C THR A 16 20.30 14.13 -4.84
N HIS A 17 19.47 13.09 -4.69
CA HIS A 17 18.73 12.50 -5.79
C HIS A 17 17.24 12.33 -5.50
N ILE A 18 16.43 12.52 -6.53
CA ILE A 18 15.03 12.08 -6.59
C ILE A 18 14.95 10.81 -7.43
N TYR A 19 14.16 9.84 -6.97
CA TYR A 19 13.75 8.70 -7.78
C TYR A 19 12.50 9.06 -8.59
N VAL A 20 12.57 8.82 -9.90
CA VAL A 20 11.47 9.13 -10.82
C VAL A 20 11.11 7.90 -11.64
N CYS A 21 9.80 7.68 -11.83
CA CYS A 21 9.30 6.68 -12.78
C CYS A 21 8.16 7.24 -13.61
N GLY A 22 8.05 6.76 -14.85
CA GLY A 22 6.92 7.04 -15.71
C GLY A 22 6.49 5.84 -16.53
N THR A 23 5.33 5.98 -17.16
CA THR A 23 4.65 4.90 -17.90
C THR A 23 5.44 4.40 -19.11
N GLY A 24 6.37 5.20 -19.63
CA GLY A 24 7.24 4.84 -20.75
C GLY A 24 6.49 4.32 -21.98
N ALA A 25 5.35 4.93 -22.34
CA ALA A 25 4.46 4.46 -23.40
C ALA A 25 4.06 2.97 -23.23
N PHE A 26 3.53 2.63 -22.04
CA PHE A 26 3.22 1.26 -21.60
C PHE A 26 4.44 0.33 -21.48
N HIS A 27 5.63 0.89 -21.32
CA HIS A 27 6.82 0.17 -20.91
C HIS A 27 7.50 0.93 -19.76
N PRO A 28 7.00 0.79 -18.53
CA PRO A 28 7.42 1.64 -17.41
C PRO A 28 8.93 1.65 -17.20
N VAL A 29 9.48 2.85 -17.01
CA VAL A 29 10.92 3.10 -16.81
C VAL A 29 11.11 4.02 -15.62
N CYS A 30 12.21 3.80 -14.90
CA CYS A 30 12.62 4.62 -13.77
C CYS A 30 14.06 5.11 -13.93
N GLY A 31 14.43 6.14 -13.16
CA GLY A 31 15.79 6.65 -13.08
C GLY A 31 15.94 7.60 -11.90
N TYR A 32 17.11 8.25 -11.83
CA TYR A 32 17.45 9.19 -10.78
C TYR A 32 17.69 10.58 -11.38
N ILE A 33 17.14 11.60 -10.71
CA ILE A 33 17.41 13.00 -11.03
C ILE A 33 18.34 13.53 -9.96
N ASP A 34 19.54 13.93 -10.37
CA ASP A 34 20.51 14.64 -9.54
C ASP A 34 20.05 16.08 -9.32
N LEU A 35 19.94 16.45 -8.04
CA LEU A 35 19.59 17.77 -7.53
C LEU A 35 20.80 18.56 -6.99
N GLY A 36 21.98 17.94 -6.95
CA GLY A 36 23.17 18.51 -6.33
C GLY A 36 23.18 18.38 -4.81
N ALA A 37 24.35 18.63 -4.22
CA ALA A 37 24.55 18.58 -2.76
C ALA A 37 24.26 19.91 -2.05
N TYR A 38 24.34 21.04 -2.76
CA TYR A 38 24.24 22.38 -2.20
C TYR A 38 23.10 23.16 -2.85
N LYS A 39 22.27 23.83 -2.03
CA LYS A 39 21.10 24.60 -2.46
C LYS A 39 21.42 25.87 -3.28
N GLU A 40 22.70 26.20 -3.45
CA GLU A 40 23.15 27.43 -4.10
C GLU A 40 23.21 27.30 -5.63
N GLU A 41 23.39 26.09 -6.17
CA GLU A 41 23.31 25.80 -7.61
C GLU A 41 22.14 24.85 -7.88
N VAL A 42 21.20 25.27 -8.75
CA VAL A 42 20.08 24.43 -9.16
C VAL A 42 20.58 23.40 -10.19
N ILE A 43 20.88 22.19 -9.71
CA ILE A 43 21.15 21.04 -10.57
C ILE A 43 19.83 20.29 -10.77
N PHE A 44 19.53 19.91 -12.01
CA PHE A 44 18.37 19.07 -12.34
C PHE A 44 18.74 18.20 -13.54
N LYS A 45 19.43 17.09 -13.27
CA LYS A 45 20.02 16.24 -14.30
C LYS A 45 19.52 14.80 -14.17
N LEU A 46 18.80 14.33 -15.17
CA LEU A 46 18.49 12.91 -15.33
C LEU A 46 19.72 12.20 -15.91
N ASP A 47 20.05 11.02 -15.40
CA ASP A 47 21.01 10.11 -16.04
C ASP A 47 20.27 9.13 -16.97
N PRO A 48 20.25 9.36 -18.29
CA PRO A 48 19.53 8.50 -19.23
C PRO A 48 20.24 7.17 -19.51
N HIS A 49 21.51 7.01 -19.11
CA HIS A 49 22.28 5.80 -19.37
C HIS A 49 22.03 4.71 -18.32
N ASN A 50 21.51 5.09 -17.15
CA ASN A 50 21.25 4.20 -16.02
C ASN A 50 19.74 4.10 -15.71
N LEU A 51 18.91 3.98 -16.75
CA LEU A 51 17.47 3.76 -16.57
C LEU A 51 17.19 2.32 -16.15
N GLU A 52 16.28 2.18 -15.19
CA GLU A 52 15.83 0.91 -14.64
C GLU A 52 14.43 0.54 -15.16
N SER A 53 14.09 -0.75 -15.06
CA SER A 53 12.70 -1.20 -15.23
C SER A 53 11.79 -0.57 -14.18
N GLY A 54 10.67 0.01 -14.62
CA GLY A 54 9.62 0.55 -13.77
C GLY A 54 8.47 -0.42 -13.50
N ARG A 55 8.55 -1.68 -13.96
CA ARG A 55 7.52 -2.69 -13.69
C ARG A 55 7.32 -2.84 -12.18
N LEU A 56 6.06 -2.85 -11.74
CA LEU A 56 5.66 -2.91 -10.32
C LEU A 56 6.07 -1.69 -9.45
N LYS A 57 6.82 -0.74 -10.01
CA LYS A 57 7.14 0.56 -9.40
C LYS A 57 6.20 1.66 -9.90
N CYS A 58 5.75 1.56 -11.15
CA CYS A 58 4.93 2.53 -11.86
C CYS A 58 3.89 1.78 -12.72
N PRO A 59 2.67 2.33 -12.91
CA PRO A 59 1.68 1.74 -13.80
C PRO A 59 2.10 1.80 -15.28
N PHE A 60 1.50 0.94 -16.10
CA PHE A 60 1.68 0.91 -17.55
C PHE A 60 0.84 1.98 -18.24
N ASP A 61 -0.40 2.17 -17.79
CA ASP A 61 -1.35 3.14 -18.31
C ASP A 61 -1.40 4.39 -17.41
N PRO A 62 -1.39 5.62 -17.94
CA PRO A 62 -1.52 6.84 -17.14
C PRO A 62 -2.82 6.95 -16.33
N GLN A 63 -3.87 6.23 -16.70
CA GLN A 63 -5.16 6.20 -15.99
C GLN A 63 -5.21 5.12 -14.90
N GLN A 64 -4.26 4.19 -14.87
CA GLN A 64 -4.23 3.17 -13.84
C GLN A 64 -3.96 3.80 -12.46
N PRO A 65 -4.73 3.41 -11.43
CA PRO A 65 -4.52 3.87 -10.06
C PRO A 65 -3.22 3.29 -9.52
N PHE A 66 -2.50 4.10 -8.75
CA PHE A 66 -1.24 3.73 -8.14
C PHE A 66 -1.03 4.56 -6.87
N ALA A 67 -0.23 4.04 -5.95
CA ALA A 67 0.27 4.80 -4.82
C ALA A 67 1.68 4.35 -4.50
N SER A 68 2.56 5.28 -4.15
CA SER A 68 3.93 4.96 -3.78
C SER A 68 4.47 5.88 -2.69
N VAL A 69 5.46 5.38 -1.96
CA VAL A 69 6.25 6.16 -1.01
C VAL A 69 7.67 5.62 -0.96
N MET A 70 8.65 6.51 -0.80
CA MET A 70 10.04 6.16 -0.56
C MET A 70 10.37 6.38 0.91
N THR A 71 11.04 5.42 1.53
CA THR A 71 11.57 5.55 2.88
C THR A 71 12.74 4.60 3.07
N ASP A 72 13.83 5.09 3.66
CA ASP A 72 15.13 4.42 3.78
C ASP A 72 15.63 3.78 2.46
N GLU A 73 15.56 4.54 1.36
CA GLU A 73 15.96 4.11 0.00
C GLU A 73 15.12 2.94 -0.57
N TYR A 74 14.10 2.47 0.15
CA TYR A 74 13.13 1.48 -0.33
C TYR A 74 11.89 2.16 -0.93
N LEU A 75 11.53 1.73 -2.13
CA LEU A 75 10.28 2.13 -2.77
C LEU A 75 9.20 1.12 -2.44
N TYR A 76 8.16 1.59 -1.75
CA TYR A 76 6.91 0.87 -1.56
C TYR A 76 5.91 1.35 -2.60
N SER A 77 5.31 0.42 -3.34
CA SER A 77 4.45 0.75 -4.48
C SER A 77 3.30 -0.23 -4.61
N GLY A 78 2.08 0.30 -4.66
CA GLY A 78 0.87 -0.40 -5.07
C GLY A 78 0.49 0.00 -6.49
N THR A 79 0.52 -0.94 -7.43
CA THR A 79 0.20 -0.68 -8.84
C THR A 79 -0.25 -1.95 -9.56
N ALA A 80 -0.70 -1.79 -10.81
CA ALA A 80 -0.88 -2.88 -11.76
C ALA A 80 0.43 -3.64 -12.00
N SER A 81 0.33 -4.96 -12.00
CA SER A 81 1.44 -5.88 -12.24
C SER A 81 1.61 -6.28 -13.70
N ASP A 82 0.53 -6.13 -14.47
CA ASP A 82 0.47 -6.46 -15.90
C ASP A 82 0.00 -5.26 -16.73
N PHE A 83 0.24 -5.34 -18.04
CA PHE A 83 -0.14 -4.30 -18.99
C PHE A 83 -1.65 -4.02 -18.98
N LEU A 84 -2.48 -5.06 -18.84
CA LEU A 84 -3.94 -4.94 -18.85
C LEU A 84 -4.51 -4.34 -17.56
N GLY A 85 -3.70 -4.23 -16.49
CA GLY A 85 -4.16 -3.73 -15.19
C GLY A 85 -5.15 -4.64 -14.47
N LYS A 86 -5.14 -5.94 -14.81
CA LYS A 86 -6.05 -6.92 -14.22
C LYS A 86 -5.53 -7.36 -12.85
N ASP A 87 -4.23 -7.60 -12.77
CA ASP A 87 -3.58 -8.09 -11.57
C ASP A 87 -2.83 -6.95 -10.90
N THR A 88 -3.04 -6.79 -9.60
CA THR A 88 -2.49 -5.67 -8.83
C THR A 88 -1.63 -6.21 -7.70
N ALA A 89 -0.53 -5.54 -7.40
CA ALA A 89 0.34 -5.94 -6.30
C ALA A 89 0.82 -4.74 -5.49
N PHE A 90 1.01 -4.98 -4.19
CA PHE A 90 1.75 -4.07 -3.32
C PHE A 90 3.15 -4.63 -3.11
N THR A 91 4.17 -3.82 -3.37
CA THR A 91 5.56 -4.26 -3.49
C THR A 91 6.51 -3.37 -2.71
N ARG A 92 7.65 -3.94 -2.33
CA ARG A 92 8.85 -3.21 -1.93
C ARG A 92 9.97 -3.56 -2.90
N SER A 93 10.63 -2.54 -3.40
CA SER A 93 11.76 -2.63 -4.31
C SER A 93 12.83 -1.62 -3.90
N LEU A 94 13.97 -1.63 -4.62
CA LEU A 94 15.16 -0.87 -4.27
C LEU A 94 15.71 -1.28 -2.89
N GLY A 95 16.48 -0.38 -2.27
CA GLY A 95 17.20 -0.57 -1.03
C GLY A 95 18.67 -0.16 -1.17
N PRO A 96 19.47 -0.22 -0.10
CA PRO A 96 20.91 -0.12 -0.16
C PRO A 96 21.52 -1.27 -0.98
N THR A 97 22.66 -1.02 -1.62
CA THR A 97 23.33 -1.96 -2.55
C THR A 97 23.56 -3.37 -2.02
N HIS A 98 23.72 -3.54 -0.70
CA HIS A 98 23.96 -4.81 -0.02
C HIS A 98 22.67 -5.52 0.44
N ASP A 99 21.51 -4.92 0.20
CA ASP A 99 20.24 -5.33 0.82
C ASP A 99 19.03 -5.10 -0.12
N HIS A 100 19.26 -5.26 -1.43
CA HIS A 100 18.22 -5.25 -2.46
C HIS A 100 17.32 -6.49 -2.34
N HIS A 101 16.22 -6.36 -1.60
CA HIS A 101 15.23 -7.41 -1.45
C HIS A 101 13.86 -6.99 -1.97
N TYR A 102 13.47 -7.65 -3.05
CA TYR A 102 12.16 -7.48 -3.67
C TYR A 102 11.09 -8.32 -2.96
N ILE A 103 10.01 -7.68 -2.53
CA ILE A 103 8.87 -8.34 -1.88
C ILE A 103 7.57 -7.86 -2.51
N ARG A 104 6.57 -8.74 -2.57
CA ARG A 104 5.26 -8.46 -3.15
C ARG A 104 4.12 -9.17 -2.45
N THR A 105 2.90 -8.71 -2.67
CA THR A 105 1.70 -9.50 -2.37
C THR A 105 1.60 -10.70 -3.30
N ASP A 106 0.94 -11.77 -2.83
CA ASP A 106 0.63 -12.92 -3.69
C ASP A 106 -0.46 -12.55 -4.71
N ILE A 107 -0.24 -12.89 -5.98
CA ILE A 107 -1.20 -12.62 -7.07
C ILE A 107 -2.10 -13.83 -7.33
N SER A 108 -1.66 -15.05 -6.97
CA SER A 108 -2.49 -16.23 -7.17
C SER A 108 -3.69 -16.29 -6.22
N GLU A 109 -3.67 -15.49 -5.15
CA GLU A 109 -4.65 -15.54 -4.07
C GLU A 109 -5.48 -14.25 -4.02
N HIS A 110 -6.73 -14.32 -4.51
CA HIS A 110 -7.67 -13.19 -4.49
C HIS A 110 -7.97 -12.65 -3.08
N TYR A 111 -7.69 -13.43 -2.03
CA TYR A 111 -7.82 -12.99 -0.65
C TYR A 111 -6.82 -11.89 -0.27
N TRP A 112 -5.67 -11.80 -0.96
CA TRP A 112 -4.69 -10.75 -0.70
C TRP A 112 -5.16 -9.43 -1.30
N LEU A 113 -5.29 -9.37 -2.63
CA LEU A 113 -5.77 -8.22 -3.37
C LEU A 113 -6.64 -8.70 -4.54
N ASN A 114 -7.78 -8.05 -4.76
CA ASN A 114 -8.67 -8.40 -5.86
C ASN A 114 -9.01 -7.18 -6.73
N GLY A 115 -8.17 -6.93 -7.73
CA GLY A 115 -8.29 -5.75 -8.60
C GLY A 115 -8.18 -4.45 -7.80
N ALA A 116 -7.17 -4.36 -6.93
CA ALA A 116 -7.01 -3.25 -6.01
C ALA A 116 -6.64 -1.96 -6.75
N LYS A 117 -7.43 -0.91 -6.55
CA LYS A 117 -7.11 0.45 -6.96
C LYS A 117 -6.48 1.14 -5.76
N PHE A 118 -5.19 1.44 -5.83
CA PHE A 118 -4.44 2.10 -4.76
C PHE A 118 -4.66 3.62 -4.77
N ILE A 119 -4.78 4.21 -3.58
CA ILE A 119 -5.08 5.64 -3.37
C ILE A 119 -3.91 6.33 -2.67
N GLY A 120 -3.38 5.77 -1.58
CA GLY A 120 -2.30 6.39 -0.81
C GLY A 120 -1.47 5.38 -0.04
N THR A 121 -0.20 5.69 0.18
CA THR A 121 0.76 4.85 0.91
C THR A 121 1.58 5.73 1.84
N PHE A 122 1.67 5.38 3.12
CA PHE A 122 2.26 6.21 4.15
C PHE A 122 3.05 5.38 5.17
N PRO A 123 4.29 5.77 5.51
CA PRO A 123 4.96 5.26 6.70
C PRO A 123 4.29 5.87 7.94
N ILE A 124 3.85 5.02 8.86
CA ILE A 124 3.30 5.47 10.15
C ILE A 124 3.93 4.62 11.25
N PRO A 125 4.69 5.25 12.17
CA PRO A 125 5.24 4.56 13.33
C PRO A 125 4.13 4.00 14.22
N ASP A 126 4.28 2.76 14.71
CA ASP A 126 3.32 2.17 15.65
C ASP A 126 3.74 2.37 17.11
N THR A 127 5.03 2.37 17.39
CA THR A 127 5.59 2.57 18.74
C THR A 127 6.69 3.63 18.70
N TYR A 128 7.38 3.85 19.83
CA TYR A 128 8.59 4.69 19.84
C TYR A 128 9.82 3.94 19.33
N ASN A 129 9.72 2.62 19.15
CA ASN A 129 10.78 1.83 18.54
C ASN A 129 10.61 1.89 17.01
N PRO A 130 11.59 2.44 16.27
CA PRO A 130 11.55 2.46 14.82
C PRO A 130 11.36 1.07 14.18
N ASP A 131 11.82 0.01 14.85
CA ASP A 131 11.66 -1.37 14.35
C ASP A 131 10.19 -1.81 14.22
N ASP A 132 9.25 -1.11 14.88
CA ASP A 132 7.82 -1.40 14.82
C ASP A 132 7.09 -0.61 13.73
N ASP A 133 7.80 0.23 12.99
CA ASP A 133 7.23 1.07 11.95
C ASP A 133 6.53 0.22 10.87
N LYS A 134 5.43 0.75 10.34
CA LYS A 134 4.64 0.05 9.33
C LYS A 134 4.35 0.97 8.16
N ILE A 135 4.24 0.34 7.00
CA ILE A 135 3.70 0.99 5.82
C ILE A 135 2.21 0.70 5.78
N TYR A 136 1.41 1.75 5.89
CA TYR A 136 -0.04 1.70 5.71
C TYR A 136 -0.36 2.12 4.28
N PHE A 137 -1.19 1.35 3.58
CA PHE A 137 -1.65 1.68 2.23
C PHE A 137 -3.16 1.56 2.14
N PHE A 138 -3.75 2.50 1.43
CA PHE A 138 -5.18 2.70 1.33
C PHE A 138 -5.60 2.44 -0.11
N PHE A 139 -6.64 1.64 -0.28
CA PHE A 139 -7.07 1.17 -1.58
C PHE A 139 -8.54 0.79 -1.55
N ARG A 140 -9.10 0.57 -2.73
CA ARG A 140 -10.41 -0.08 -2.89
C ARG A 140 -10.27 -1.29 -3.79
N GLU A 141 -11.02 -2.33 -3.53
CA GLU A 141 -10.95 -3.58 -4.27
C GLU A 141 -12.34 -4.16 -4.52
N SER A 142 -12.45 -5.11 -5.43
CA SER A 142 -13.69 -5.87 -5.60
C SER A 142 -13.76 -6.97 -4.53
N SER A 143 -14.93 -7.16 -3.94
CA SER A 143 -15.24 -8.30 -3.09
C SER A 143 -16.03 -9.32 -3.91
N GLN A 144 -15.60 -10.58 -3.90
CA GLN A 144 -16.41 -11.70 -4.40
C GLN A 144 -17.17 -12.29 -3.21
N GLU A 145 -18.47 -12.03 -3.13
CA GLU A 145 -19.37 -12.80 -2.27
C GLU A 145 -19.98 -13.92 -3.13
N SER A 146 -19.94 -15.15 -2.63
CA SER A 146 -20.10 -16.40 -3.41
C SER A 146 -21.50 -16.64 -3.99
N SER A 147 -22.42 -15.67 -4.01
CA SER A 147 -23.83 -15.93 -4.33
C SER A 147 -24.58 -14.89 -5.16
N THR A 148 -24.02 -13.72 -5.47
CA THR A 148 -24.69 -12.72 -6.30
C THR A 148 -23.74 -12.22 -7.39
N SER A 149 -24.30 -11.97 -8.58
CA SER A 149 -23.59 -11.38 -9.73
C SER A 149 -23.12 -9.93 -9.50
N ASP A 150 -23.36 -9.40 -8.31
CA ASP A 150 -23.09 -8.01 -7.97
C ASP A 150 -21.68 -7.88 -7.37
N LYS A 151 -20.76 -7.36 -8.18
CA LYS A 151 -19.43 -6.97 -7.73
C LYS A 151 -19.57 -5.84 -6.71
N THR A 152 -19.34 -6.16 -5.45
CA THR A 152 -19.32 -5.15 -4.37
C THR A 152 -17.92 -4.56 -4.28
N ILE A 153 -17.80 -3.22 -4.26
CA ILE A 153 -16.53 -2.55 -4.01
C ILE A 153 -16.38 -2.36 -2.51
N LEU A 154 -15.18 -2.59 -1.97
CA LEU A 154 -14.86 -2.32 -0.58
C LEU A 154 -13.62 -1.42 -0.50
N SER A 155 -13.71 -0.40 0.36
CA SER A 155 -12.55 0.39 0.75
C SER A 155 -11.77 -0.30 1.86
N ARG A 156 -10.44 -0.25 1.79
CA ARG A 156 -9.52 -1.00 2.64
C ARG A 156 -8.34 -0.14 3.09
N VAL A 157 -7.85 -0.45 4.28
CA VAL A 157 -6.50 -0.13 4.73
C VAL A 157 -5.73 -1.44 4.86
N GLY A 158 -4.53 -1.49 4.29
CA GLY A 158 -3.58 -2.57 4.47
C GLY A 158 -2.35 -2.09 5.22
N ARG A 159 -1.63 -3.02 5.85
CA ARG A 159 -0.34 -2.75 6.50
C ARG A 159 0.67 -3.85 6.25
N VAL A 160 1.94 -3.48 6.22
CA VAL A 160 3.12 -4.38 6.25
C VAL A 160 4.19 -3.76 7.14
N PHE A 161 5.10 -4.58 7.69
CA PHE A 161 6.25 -4.05 8.42
C PHE A 161 7.17 -3.24 7.52
N PHE A 162 7.59 -2.08 8.04
CA PHE A 162 8.62 -1.26 7.44
C PHE A 162 10.00 -1.89 7.66
N LYS A 163 11.02 -1.35 7.01
CA LYS A 163 12.40 -1.76 7.15
C LYS A 163 13.22 -0.55 7.58
N VAL A 164 13.70 -0.56 8.82
CA VAL A 164 14.63 0.46 9.31
C VAL A 164 16.06 -0.04 9.12
N TYR A 165 16.90 0.80 8.52
CA TYR A 165 18.34 0.59 8.52
C TYR A 165 18.94 1.36 9.70
N ASP A 166 19.14 0.71 10.85
CA ASP A 166 20.02 1.27 11.87
C ASP A 166 21.46 0.78 11.62
N SER A 167 22.30 1.69 11.11
CA SER A 167 23.73 1.43 10.88
C SER A 167 24.55 1.30 12.17
N LEU A 168 23.95 1.59 13.33
CA LEU A 168 24.64 1.69 14.62
C LEU A 168 24.26 0.59 15.62
N VAL A 169 23.27 -0.26 15.32
CA VAL A 169 22.85 -1.32 16.23
C VAL A 169 23.44 -2.67 15.81
N SER A 170 24.14 -3.28 16.76
CA SER A 170 24.86 -4.55 16.65
C SER A 170 24.08 -5.66 15.93
N ALA A 171 24.79 -6.43 15.11
CA ALA A 171 24.35 -7.60 14.34
C ALA A 171 23.62 -8.71 15.14
N ASP A 172 23.55 -8.61 16.46
CA ASP A 172 22.90 -9.59 17.35
C ASP A 172 21.42 -9.30 17.62
N LEU A 173 20.88 -8.14 17.22
CA LEU A 173 19.44 -7.89 17.19
C LEU A 173 18.95 -8.08 15.74
N LYS A 174 18.55 -9.31 15.43
CA LYS A 174 18.06 -9.75 14.13
C LYS A 174 16.90 -8.87 13.67
N THR A 175 17.18 -7.99 12.71
CA THR A 175 16.26 -7.23 11.85
C THR A 175 14.81 -7.72 11.91
N LEU A 176 13.95 -6.98 12.61
CA LEU A 176 12.48 -7.14 12.69
C LEU A 176 11.79 -6.75 11.36
N ASN A 177 12.39 -7.15 10.24
CA ASN A 177 11.96 -6.76 8.91
C ASN A 177 11.20 -7.90 8.26
N ASP A 178 10.11 -7.59 7.56
CA ASP A 178 9.50 -8.54 6.65
C ASP A 178 10.43 -8.74 5.45
N VAL A 179 11.14 -9.87 5.42
CA VAL A 179 12.02 -10.31 4.33
C VAL A 179 11.38 -11.43 3.50
N GLY A 180 10.11 -11.71 3.75
CA GLY A 180 9.42 -12.89 3.26
C GLY A 180 9.78 -14.16 4.02
N GLY A 181 9.14 -15.27 3.65
CA GLY A 181 9.34 -16.54 4.32
C GLY A 181 10.50 -17.36 3.72
N GLN A 182 11.12 -18.20 4.56
CA GLN A 182 12.30 -18.99 4.18
C GLN A 182 11.96 -20.19 3.26
N ARG A 183 10.75 -20.75 3.39
CA ARG A 183 10.32 -21.97 2.65
C ARG A 183 9.02 -21.74 1.90
N SER A 184 8.03 -21.20 2.59
CA SER A 184 6.77 -20.70 2.03
C SER A 184 6.84 -19.18 1.95
N LEU A 185 6.07 -18.55 1.05
CA LEU A 185 6.04 -17.09 0.90
C LEU A 185 7.42 -16.46 0.61
N ILE A 186 8.27 -17.15 -0.16
CA ILE A 186 9.55 -16.60 -0.62
C ILE A 186 9.29 -15.33 -1.45
N ASN A 187 9.96 -14.22 -1.10
CA ASN A 187 9.77 -12.90 -1.70
C ASN A 187 8.32 -12.38 -1.64
N LYS A 188 7.53 -12.85 -0.66
CA LYS A 188 6.15 -12.41 -0.41
C LYS A 188 5.99 -11.92 1.02
N TRP A 189 5.13 -10.92 1.23
CA TRP A 189 4.90 -10.35 2.56
C TRP A 189 4.41 -11.43 3.53
N THR A 190 4.99 -11.50 4.72
CA THR A 190 4.54 -12.36 5.82
C THR A 190 3.73 -11.58 6.86
N THR A 191 3.82 -10.25 6.82
CA THR A 191 3.17 -9.32 7.75
C THR A 191 1.96 -8.59 7.16
N PHE A 192 1.63 -8.86 5.89
CA PHE A 192 0.50 -8.24 5.20
C PHE A 192 -0.82 -8.56 5.91
N LEU A 193 -1.54 -7.52 6.30
CA LEU A 193 -2.92 -7.59 6.76
C LEU A 193 -3.74 -6.48 6.09
N LYS A 194 -5.05 -6.68 5.94
CA LYS A 194 -5.99 -5.66 5.49
C LYS A 194 -7.28 -5.64 6.31
N ALA A 195 -7.86 -4.46 6.47
CA ALA A 195 -9.13 -4.22 7.14
C ALA A 195 -10.05 -3.36 6.26
N ARG A 196 -11.37 -3.46 6.45
CA ARG A 196 -12.35 -2.61 5.75
C ARG A 196 -12.41 -1.23 6.40
N LEU A 197 -12.45 -0.19 5.57
CA LEU A 197 -12.84 1.16 5.99
C LEU A 197 -14.32 1.33 5.73
N ILE A 198 -15.10 1.58 6.78
CA ILE A 198 -16.54 1.83 6.67
C ILE A 198 -16.74 3.34 6.71
N CYS A 199 -17.37 3.89 5.68
CA CYS A 199 -17.87 5.25 5.65
C CYS A 199 -19.37 5.17 5.35
N SER A 200 -20.21 5.34 6.38
CA SER A 200 -21.66 5.21 6.25
C SER A 200 -22.40 6.25 7.08
N ILE A 201 -23.65 6.50 6.68
CA ILE A 201 -24.62 7.27 7.45
C ILE A 201 -25.71 6.29 7.89
N PRO A 202 -25.97 6.14 9.20
CA PRO A 202 -27.00 5.24 9.68
C PRO A 202 -28.39 5.75 9.29
N GLY A 203 -29.19 4.86 8.71
CA GLY A 203 -30.58 5.15 8.33
C GLY A 203 -31.54 5.05 9.51
N SER A 204 -32.61 5.85 9.50
CA SER A 204 -33.65 5.80 10.54
C SER A 204 -34.44 4.49 10.57
N ASP A 205 -34.45 3.76 9.46
CA ASP A 205 -35.07 2.45 9.27
C ASP A 205 -34.10 1.28 9.51
N GLY A 206 -32.87 1.57 9.94
CA GLY A 206 -31.81 0.59 10.16
C GLY A 206 -31.01 0.21 8.92
N ALA A 207 -31.28 0.83 7.76
CA ALA A 207 -30.49 0.63 6.54
C ALA A 207 -29.42 1.73 6.41
N ASP A 208 -28.17 1.37 6.64
CA ASP A 208 -27.04 2.30 6.48
C ASP A 208 -26.80 2.64 5.00
N THR A 209 -26.53 3.91 4.72
CA THR A 209 -26.07 4.36 3.39
C THR A 209 -24.55 4.35 3.37
N TYR A 210 -23.95 3.49 2.55
CA TYR A 210 -22.51 3.31 2.45
C TYR A 210 -21.87 4.10 1.30
N PHE A 211 -20.66 4.60 1.54
CA PHE A 211 -19.78 5.22 0.56
C PHE A 211 -18.52 4.37 0.43
N ASP A 212 -18.59 3.28 -0.35
CA ASP A 212 -17.52 2.29 -0.41
C ASP A 212 -16.42 2.59 -1.43
N GLU A 213 -16.54 3.64 -2.25
CA GLU A 213 -15.52 4.01 -3.21
C GLU A 213 -14.58 5.09 -2.68
N LEU A 214 -13.49 4.67 -2.02
CA LEU A 214 -12.40 5.58 -1.63
C LEU A 214 -11.75 6.23 -2.87
N GLN A 215 -11.64 7.55 -2.83
CA GLN A 215 -11.05 8.37 -3.90
C GLN A 215 -9.71 8.99 -3.48
N ASP A 216 -9.61 9.46 -2.23
CA ASP A 216 -8.42 10.15 -1.74
C ASP A 216 -8.23 9.95 -0.23
N ILE A 217 -6.98 10.04 0.24
CA ILE A 217 -6.59 9.96 1.65
C ILE A 217 -5.63 11.09 1.99
N TYR A 218 -5.92 11.77 3.10
CA TYR A 218 -5.04 12.76 3.69
C TYR A 218 -4.75 12.40 5.16
N LEU A 219 -3.47 12.38 5.52
CA LEU A 219 -3.04 12.22 6.91
C LEU A 219 -2.79 13.61 7.51
N LEU A 220 -3.65 14.03 8.44
CA LEU A 220 -3.43 15.24 9.20
C LEU A 220 -2.45 14.94 10.35
N PRO A 221 -1.23 15.52 10.35
CA PRO A 221 -0.27 15.31 11.42
C PRO A 221 -0.82 15.80 12.76
N THR A 222 -0.49 15.09 13.84
CA THR A 222 -0.75 15.54 15.21
C THR A 222 0.57 15.77 15.94
N ARG A 223 0.51 16.10 17.24
CA ARG A 223 1.72 16.20 18.07
C ARG A 223 2.43 14.85 18.24
N ASP A 224 1.71 13.75 18.03
CA ASP A 224 2.24 12.40 18.07
C ASP A 224 2.23 11.83 16.65
N GLU A 225 3.42 11.69 16.05
CA GLU A 225 3.57 11.20 14.66
C GLU A 225 3.04 9.77 14.46
N ARG A 226 2.87 9.01 15.54
CA ARG A 226 2.22 7.68 15.51
C ARG A 226 0.71 7.78 15.38
N ASN A 227 0.12 8.94 15.62
CA ASN A 227 -1.33 9.12 15.64
C ASN A 227 -1.76 10.29 14.75
N PRO A 228 -1.46 10.26 13.43
CA PRO A 228 -2.12 11.15 12.49
C PRO A 228 -3.62 10.87 12.45
N VAL A 229 -4.41 11.89 12.14
CA VAL A 229 -5.84 11.73 11.87
C VAL A 229 -6.02 11.44 10.39
N VAL A 230 -6.64 10.30 10.07
CA VAL A 230 -6.83 9.84 8.69
C VAL A 230 -8.14 10.40 8.15
N TYR A 231 -8.07 11.27 7.15
CA TYR A 231 -9.22 11.73 6.38
C TYR A 231 -9.32 10.93 5.09
N GLY A 232 -10.50 10.40 4.79
CA GLY A 232 -10.78 9.74 3.52
C GLY A 232 -11.96 10.38 2.81
N VAL A 233 -11.81 10.59 1.50
CA VAL A 233 -12.88 11.06 0.61
C VAL A 233 -13.47 9.84 -0.09
N PHE A 234 -14.78 9.64 0.06
CA PHE A 234 -15.50 8.48 -0.45
C PHE A 234 -16.65 8.90 -1.36
N THR A 235 -17.00 8.03 -2.29
CA THR A 235 -18.19 8.16 -3.14
C THR A 235 -19.05 6.92 -3.07
N THR A 236 -20.31 7.05 -3.47
CA THR A 236 -21.22 5.92 -3.66
C THR A 236 -20.78 5.04 -4.84
N THR A 237 -21.12 3.75 -4.80
CA THR A 237 -20.91 2.80 -5.91
C THR A 237 -22.02 2.87 -6.97
N SER A 238 -23.18 3.44 -6.63
CA SER A 238 -24.33 3.54 -7.51
C SER A 238 -24.08 4.52 -8.66
N SER A 239 -24.37 4.08 -9.89
CA SER A 239 -24.38 4.96 -11.06
C SER A 239 -25.54 5.96 -11.08
N ILE A 240 -26.61 5.68 -10.31
CA ILE A 240 -27.83 6.47 -10.24
C ILE A 240 -27.76 7.45 -9.08
N PHE A 241 -27.43 6.95 -7.88
CA PHE A 241 -27.32 7.77 -6.68
C PHE A 241 -25.89 8.24 -6.49
N LYS A 242 -25.58 9.43 -6.99
CA LYS A 242 -24.25 10.06 -6.82
C LYS A 242 -24.20 10.80 -5.50
N GLY A 243 -23.34 10.33 -4.59
CA GLY A 243 -23.07 10.97 -3.32
C GLY A 243 -21.59 10.92 -3.00
N SER A 244 -21.13 11.88 -2.19
CA SER A 244 -19.77 11.92 -1.66
C SER A 244 -19.82 12.12 -0.15
N ALA A 245 -18.84 11.59 0.56
CA ALA A 245 -18.69 11.73 2.00
C ALA A 245 -17.21 11.90 2.35
N VAL A 246 -16.95 12.54 3.48
CA VAL A 246 -15.62 12.59 4.10
C VAL A 246 -15.73 11.90 5.45
N CYS A 247 -14.97 10.84 5.64
CA CYS A 247 -14.90 10.10 6.89
C CYS A 247 -13.53 10.27 7.55
N VAL A 248 -13.53 10.22 8.87
CA VAL A 248 -12.34 10.43 9.70
C VAL A 248 -12.08 9.16 10.52
N TYR A 249 -10.84 8.70 10.54
CA TYR A 249 -10.41 7.52 11.29
C TYR A 249 -9.24 7.85 12.18
N SER A 250 -9.22 7.26 13.39
CA SER A 250 -8.07 7.32 14.28
C SER A 250 -7.13 6.13 14.01
N MET A 251 -5.82 6.33 14.14
CA MET A 251 -4.87 5.22 14.08
C MET A 251 -5.05 4.21 15.22
N ALA A 252 -5.58 4.64 16.36
CA ALA A 252 -5.91 3.75 17.48
C ALA A 252 -6.98 2.72 17.07
N ASP A 253 -8.06 3.14 16.41
CA ASP A 253 -9.12 2.24 15.93
C ASP A 253 -8.59 1.29 14.85
N ILE A 254 -7.80 1.81 13.90
CA ILE A 254 -7.17 1.01 12.85
C ILE A 254 -6.30 -0.10 13.46
N ARG A 255 -5.45 0.24 14.44
CA ARG A 255 -4.61 -0.74 15.15
C ARG A 255 -5.43 -1.74 15.96
N ALA A 256 -6.50 -1.28 16.62
CA ALA A 256 -7.40 -2.15 17.37
C ALA A 256 -8.03 -3.22 16.46
N VAL A 257 -8.43 -2.85 15.25
CA VAL A 257 -8.94 -3.81 14.24
C VAL A 257 -7.87 -4.81 13.83
N PHE A 258 -6.65 -4.38 13.52
CA PHE A 258 -5.56 -5.30 13.17
C PHE A 258 -5.11 -6.20 14.34
N ASN A 259 -5.30 -5.74 15.57
CA ASN A 259 -5.07 -6.53 16.78
C ASN A 259 -6.32 -7.34 17.20
N GLY A 260 -7.41 -7.21 16.45
CA GLY A 260 -8.63 -7.99 16.59
C GLY A 260 -8.55 -9.35 15.89
N PRO A 261 -9.69 -10.04 15.76
CA PRO A 261 -9.72 -11.36 15.16
C PRO A 261 -9.52 -11.33 13.64
N TYR A 262 -8.97 -12.41 13.09
CA TYR A 262 -8.81 -12.57 11.64
C TYR A 262 -10.13 -13.05 11.00
N ALA A 263 -10.36 -12.67 9.74
CA ALA A 263 -11.44 -13.24 8.94
C ALA A 263 -11.05 -14.64 8.46
N HIS A 264 -11.98 -15.60 8.53
CA HIS A 264 -11.76 -16.99 8.18
C HIS A 264 -12.88 -17.57 7.32
N LYS A 265 -12.53 -18.52 6.45
CA LYS A 265 -13.44 -19.39 5.70
C LYS A 265 -12.86 -20.80 5.72
N GLU A 266 -13.70 -21.80 6.01
CA GLU A 266 -13.30 -23.20 5.92
C GLU A 266 -13.15 -23.68 4.47
N SER A 267 -14.00 -23.18 3.57
CA SER A 267 -13.91 -23.39 2.12
C SER A 267 -14.45 -22.19 1.34
N ALA A 268 -14.29 -22.20 0.01
CA ALA A 268 -14.73 -21.10 -0.86
C ALA A 268 -16.23 -20.76 -0.71
N ASP A 269 -17.06 -21.79 -0.49
CA ASP A 269 -18.52 -21.68 -0.38
C ASP A 269 -19.00 -21.22 1.01
N HIS A 270 -18.13 -21.28 2.02
CA HIS A 270 -18.48 -20.82 3.37
C HIS A 270 -18.52 -19.29 3.44
N ARG A 271 -19.33 -18.79 4.38
CA ARG A 271 -19.37 -17.37 4.73
C ARG A 271 -18.12 -17.01 5.51
N TRP A 272 -17.73 -15.73 5.42
CA TRP A 272 -16.70 -15.18 6.29
C TRP A 272 -17.17 -15.25 7.74
N VAL A 273 -16.34 -15.82 8.60
CA VAL A 273 -16.53 -15.86 10.05
C VAL A 273 -15.31 -15.30 10.76
N GLN A 274 -15.48 -15.00 12.04
CA GLN A 274 -14.36 -14.69 12.91
C GLN A 274 -13.52 -15.95 13.15
N TYR A 275 -12.20 -15.86 13.00
CA TYR A 275 -11.31 -16.94 13.40
C TYR A 275 -11.36 -17.11 14.92
N ASP A 276 -11.75 -18.32 15.35
CA ASP A 276 -11.92 -18.71 16.75
C ASP A 276 -10.82 -19.69 17.23
N GLY A 277 -9.97 -20.14 16.32
CA GLY A 277 -8.83 -21.01 16.63
C GLY A 277 -7.68 -20.33 17.34
N ARG A 278 -6.64 -21.11 17.65
CA ARG A 278 -5.42 -20.60 18.30
C ARG A 278 -4.58 -19.79 17.33
N ILE A 279 -4.42 -18.50 17.60
CA ILE A 279 -3.52 -17.62 16.84
C ILE A 279 -2.06 -18.09 17.03
N PRO A 280 -1.29 -18.32 15.95
CA PRO A 280 0.12 -18.68 16.03
C PRO A 280 0.98 -17.63 16.75
N TYR A 281 2.15 -18.05 17.24
CA TYR A 281 3.15 -17.17 17.84
C TYR A 281 4.48 -17.22 17.05
N PRO A 282 5.10 -16.08 16.71
CA PRO A 282 4.61 -14.71 16.90
C PRO A 282 3.32 -14.46 16.11
N ARG A 283 2.57 -13.42 16.52
CA ARG A 283 1.26 -13.13 15.93
C ARG A 283 1.43 -12.73 14.46
N PRO A 284 0.65 -13.28 13.52
CA PRO A 284 0.75 -12.85 12.12
C PRO A 284 0.49 -11.35 11.95
N GLY A 285 1.42 -10.63 11.30
CA GLY A 285 1.37 -9.18 11.16
C GLY A 285 1.90 -8.38 12.35
N THR A 286 2.65 -9.03 13.25
CA THR A 286 3.62 -8.43 14.19
C THR A 286 5.04 -8.78 13.79
#